data_AF-A0A7S3V7I6-F1
#
_entry.id   AF-A0A7S3V7I6-F1
#
_cell.length_a   1.000
_cell.length_b   1.000
_cell.length_c   1.000
_cell.angle_alpha   90.00
_cell.angle_beta   90.00
_cell.angle_gamma   90.00
#
_symmetry.space_group_name_H-M   'P 1'
#
loop_
_entity.id
_entity.type
_entity.pdbx_description
1 polymer ?
#
loop_
_entity_poly.entity_id
_entity_poly.type
_entity_poly.pdbx_seq_one_letter_code
_entity_poly.pdbx_strand_id
1 'polypeptide(L)'
;MRILIEEYVFPLLNEGAMSGSLIIDDGEALFFSRGMIEQIQTNLIPAVIESYAKDQAKILMDATLEMTNQETHNETKANRKSCRAVKKNSKVKEERKRFKRSDWEDTRNTIPIASVASAIADYYSDLSDIQDNFDRKKDISIEPSWDNDCCGPLYCFCQIVIRNVQFERECASAIRAEMDRLAATTIRNRKQGAAKFKSIEESFEESFKAACQFLQVLAKQTRYMINHPETDDDTATVLVEDWLSGCGTDFSRRITEYCLFKHDVEEKTFAFQKDGIDSANFCFYSEPDIGRLGFSRSFLHCPQSEDMKVKNPLKVLRDRLPGSVGVGLAKMWSLTGGNNYHGGTRTGNFNLFLQHIEDSCLSICGIPFKMIDKKAEKGILFARRKNMQNALEKTSSIQEIFRLSVALLYQKVKTLAACGNEIESSILQALVRDKKISEEISALFLECSQLIKHKSAAPEDFVEHIKACGLCKDIANHNVT
;
A
#
# COMPACT_ATOMS: atom_id res chain seq x y z
N MET A 1 47.22 9.88 11.71
CA MET A 1 46.36 10.95 12.25
C MET A 1 45.17 10.38 13.01
N ARG A 2 44.36 9.48 12.44
CA ARG A 2 43.26 8.79 13.13
C ARG A 2 43.66 8.18 14.49
N ILE A 3 44.69 7.34 14.52
CA ILE A 3 45.22 6.74 15.76
C ILE A 3 45.64 7.80 16.79
N LEU A 4 46.25 8.91 16.34
CA LEU A 4 46.66 10.00 17.23
C LEU A 4 45.46 10.74 17.85
N ILE A 5 44.38 10.95 17.09
CA ILE A 5 43.17 11.60 17.59
C ILE A 5 42.40 10.65 18.53
N GLU A 6 42.21 9.40 18.10
CA GLU A 6 41.49 8.38 18.85
C GLU A 6 42.19 8.02 20.17
N GLU A 7 43.52 7.88 20.18
CA GLU A 7 44.26 7.43 21.37
C GLU A 7 44.73 8.56 22.30
N TYR A 8 44.87 9.80 21.82
CA TYR A 8 45.48 10.88 22.62
C TYR A 8 44.58 12.10 22.81
N VAL A 9 43.64 12.39 21.91
CA VAL A 9 42.76 13.56 22.02
C VAL A 9 41.44 13.19 22.69
N PHE A 10 40.83 12.07 22.29
CA PHE A 10 39.55 11.64 22.85
C PHE A 10 39.55 11.28 24.33
N PRO A 11 40.59 10.63 24.89
CA PRO A 11 40.63 10.39 26.34
C PRO A 11 40.68 11.67 27.19
N LEU A 12 41.02 12.82 26.58
CA LEU A 12 41.10 14.12 27.26
C LEU A 12 39.79 14.93 27.17
N LEU A 13 38.82 14.49 26.37
CA LEU A 13 37.50 15.11 26.28
C LEU A 13 36.58 14.50 27.35
N ASN A 14 35.83 15.32 28.08
CA ASN A 14 34.87 14.86 29.10
C ASN A 14 33.91 13.81 28.52
N GLU A 15 33.44 12.84 29.31
CA GLU A 15 32.51 11.78 28.86
C GLU A 15 31.25 12.30 28.12
N GLY A 16 30.78 13.51 28.44
CA GLY A 16 29.69 14.17 27.70
C GLY A 16 30.05 14.61 26.27
N ALA A 17 31.33 14.86 25.99
CA ALA A 17 31.88 15.18 24.67
C ALA A 17 32.29 13.92 23.87
N MET A 18 32.25 12.72 24.47
CA MET A 18 32.62 11.45 23.83
C MET A 18 31.48 10.82 23.01
N SER A 19 30.29 11.43 22.97
CA SER A 19 29.21 10.99 22.11
C SER A 19 29.12 11.89 20.88
N GLY A 20 29.43 11.35 19.70
CA GLY A 20 29.49 12.08 18.45
C GLY A 20 30.04 11.24 17.30
N SER A 21 30.24 11.87 16.14
CA SER A 21 30.85 11.24 14.96
C SER A 21 32.07 12.03 14.51
N LEU A 22 33.23 11.36 14.44
CA LEU A 22 34.44 11.93 13.86
C LEU A 22 34.56 11.50 12.41
N ILE A 23 34.66 12.47 11.53
CA ILE A 23 34.89 12.27 10.10
C ILE A 23 36.31 12.73 9.80
N ILE A 24 37.11 11.85 9.21
CA ILE A 24 38.47 12.15 8.78
C ILE A 24 38.51 11.94 7.28
N ASP A 25 38.82 13.00 6.54
CA ASP A 25 38.90 12.99 5.08
C ASP A 25 40.03 13.91 4.62
N ASP A 26 40.91 13.42 3.74
CA ASP A 26 42.02 14.17 3.12
C ASP A 26 42.84 15.11 4.04
N GLY A 27 43.09 14.68 5.28
CA GLY A 27 43.91 15.44 6.24
C GLY A 27 43.15 16.49 7.04
N GLU A 28 41.84 16.58 6.85
CA GLU A 28 40.90 17.33 7.70
C GLU A 28 40.15 16.37 8.63
N ALA A 29 39.80 16.85 9.82
CA ALA A 29 39.04 16.10 10.80
C ALA A 29 37.90 16.96 11.34
N LEU A 30 36.66 16.53 11.12
CA LEU A 30 35.46 17.18 11.62
C LEU A 30 34.81 16.31 12.70
N PHE A 31 34.57 16.89 13.87
CA PHE A 31 33.86 16.23 14.94
C PHE A 31 32.45 16.80 15.08
N PHE A 32 31.45 15.95 14.88
CA PHE A 32 30.04 16.28 15.05
C PHE A 32 29.59 15.76 16.41
N SER A 33 29.32 16.67 17.35
CA SER A 33 28.80 16.27 18.67
C SER A 33 27.44 15.59 18.55
N ARG A 34 27.09 14.71 19.50
CA ARG A 34 25.77 14.08 19.55
C ARG A 34 24.62 15.07 19.53
N GLY A 35 24.73 16.18 20.28
CA GLY A 35 23.69 17.21 20.29
C GLY A 35 23.50 17.87 18.93
N MET A 36 24.58 18.05 18.17
CA MET A 36 24.51 18.54 16.78
C MET A 36 23.83 17.53 15.86
N ILE A 37 24.19 16.25 15.96
CA ILE A 37 23.56 15.17 15.20
C ILE A 37 22.06 15.10 15.50
N GLU A 38 21.67 15.15 16.77
CA GLU A 38 20.28 15.14 17.21
C GLU A 38 19.50 16.35 16.67
N GLN A 39 20.11 17.55 16.66
CA GLN A 39 19.49 18.74 16.07
C GLN A 39 19.31 18.62 14.55
N ILE A 40 20.32 18.12 13.84
CA ILE A 40 20.24 17.87 12.39
C ILE A 40 19.09 16.89 12.11
N GLN A 41 19.08 15.75 12.80
CA GLN A 41 18.08 14.69 12.58
C GLN A 41 16.66 15.11 12.96
N THR A 42 16.50 15.90 14.02
CA THR A 42 15.16 16.25 14.54
C THR A 42 14.55 17.48 13.84
N ASN A 43 15.37 18.47 13.48
CA ASN A 43 14.86 19.76 13.02
C ASN A 43 15.14 20.01 11.53
N LEU A 44 16.34 19.66 11.06
CA LEU A 44 16.76 19.99 9.71
C LEU A 44 16.30 18.94 8.69
N ILE A 45 16.62 17.66 8.94
CA ILE A 45 16.34 16.57 7.99
C ILE A 45 14.85 16.47 7.63
N PRO A 46 13.88 16.57 8.57
CA PRO A 46 12.46 16.53 8.22
C PRO A 46 12.03 17.68 7.28
N ALA A 47 12.57 18.88 7.49
CA ALA A 47 12.25 20.04 6.65
C ALA A 47 12.82 19.89 5.23
N VAL A 48 14.04 19.35 5.10
CA VAL A 48 14.67 19.07 3.80
C VAL A 48 13.91 17.96 3.06
N ILE A 49 13.51 16.89 3.76
CA ILE A 49 12.64 15.84 3.22
C ILE A 49 11.33 16.41 2.70
N GLU A 50 10.65 17.26 3.48
CA GLU A 50 9.37 17.83 3.09
C GLU A 50 9.49 18.72 1.84
N SER A 51 10.53 19.55 1.76
CA SER A 51 10.77 20.41 0.59
C SER A 51 11.06 19.58 -0.66
N TYR A 52 11.96 18.60 -0.57
CA TYR A 52 12.28 17.72 -1.69
C TYR A 52 11.07 16.91 -2.13
N ALA A 53 10.28 16.39 -1.19
CA ALA A 53 9.06 15.65 -1.48
C ALA A 53 8.06 16.46 -2.32
N LYS A 54 7.90 17.76 -2.02
CA LYS A 54 7.02 18.67 -2.79
C LYS A 54 7.47 18.84 -4.23
N ASP A 55 8.76 19.13 -4.43
CA ASP A 55 9.30 19.34 -5.77
C ASP A 55 9.27 18.05 -6.58
N GLN A 56 9.69 16.94 -5.99
CA GLN A 56 9.76 15.66 -6.66
C GLN A 56 8.37 15.09 -6.96
N ALA A 57 7.42 15.17 -6.02
CA ALA A 57 6.04 14.75 -6.26
C ALA A 57 5.39 15.53 -7.41
N LYS A 58 5.70 16.83 -7.53
CA LYS A 58 5.23 17.67 -8.63
C LYS A 58 5.79 17.22 -9.97
N ILE A 59 7.10 17.00 -10.07
CA ILE A 59 7.77 16.49 -11.29
C ILE A 59 7.14 15.15 -11.71
N LEU A 60 6.95 14.24 -10.76
CA LEU A 60 6.36 12.92 -11.02
C LEU A 60 4.88 13.03 -11.45
N MET A 61 4.12 13.94 -10.86
CA MET A 61 2.74 14.21 -11.26
C MET A 61 2.63 14.81 -12.66
N ASP A 62 3.48 15.77 -13.01
CA ASP A 62 3.50 16.41 -14.33
C ASP A 62 3.87 15.38 -15.41
N ALA A 63 4.88 14.55 -15.16
CA ALA A 63 5.23 13.43 -16.05
C ALA A 63 4.07 12.45 -16.25
N THR A 64 3.34 12.12 -15.18
CA THR A 64 2.16 11.24 -15.23
C THR A 64 1.03 11.86 -16.07
N LEU A 65 0.82 13.17 -15.96
CA LEU A 65 -0.18 13.91 -16.74
C LEU A 65 0.19 13.98 -18.24
N GLU A 66 1.46 14.23 -18.56
CA GLU A 66 1.94 14.25 -19.95
C GLU A 66 1.76 12.91 -20.64
N MET A 67 2.10 11.81 -19.97
CA MET A 67 1.87 10.45 -20.50
C MET A 67 0.38 10.20 -20.78
N THR A 68 -0.50 10.62 -19.87
CA THR A 68 -1.96 10.45 -20.03
C THR A 68 -2.50 11.26 -21.23
N ASN A 69 -1.99 12.48 -21.44
CA ASN A 69 -2.40 13.32 -22.56
C ASN A 69 -1.91 12.79 -23.92
N GLN A 70 -0.71 12.21 -23.98
CA GLN A 70 -0.22 11.55 -25.20
C GLN A 70 -1.02 10.30 -25.56
N GLU A 71 -1.46 9.52 -24.55
CA GLU A 71 -2.30 8.34 -24.74
C GLU A 71 -3.67 8.71 -25.36
N THR A 72 -4.34 9.74 -24.84
CA THR A 72 -5.65 10.19 -25.37
C THR A 72 -5.57 10.75 -26.79
N HIS A 73 -4.48 11.45 -27.14
CA HIS A 73 -4.29 11.95 -28.51
C HIS A 73 -4.07 10.83 -29.54
N ASN A 74 -3.44 9.74 -29.14
CA ASN A 74 -3.18 8.59 -30.00
C ASN A 74 -4.42 7.72 -30.22
N GLU A 75 -5.27 7.53 -29.19
CA GLU A 75 -6.54 6.81 -29.33
C GLU A 75 -7.54 7.57 -30.20
N THR A 76 -7.57 8.91 -30.09
CA THR A 76 -8.47 9.75 -30.91
C THR A 76 -8.07 9.75 -32.39
N LYS A 77 -6.78 9.59 -32.72
CA LYS A 77 -6.30 9.43 -34.09
C LYS A 77 -6.51 8.01 -34.64
N ALA A 78 -6.40 6.97 -33.81
CA ALA A 78 -6.65 5.59 -34.22
C ALA A 78 -8.13 5.33 -34.55
N ASN A 79 -9.06 5.94 -33.81
CA ASN A 79 -10.50 5.78 -34.05
C ASN A 79 -11.02 6.48 -35.32
N ARG A 80 -10.23 7.33 -35.99
CA ARG A 80 -10.63 7.96 -37.26
C ARG A 80 -10.20 7.18 -38.52
N LYS A 81 -9.45 6.06 -38.40
CA LYS A 81 -8.90 5.36 -39.57
C LYS A 81 -9.11 3.84 -39.67
N SER A 82 -9.88 3.20 -38.78
CA SER A 82 -10.08 1.75 -38.93
C SER A 82 -11.51 1.27 -38.62
N CYS A 83 -12.36 1.34 -39.63
CA CYS A 83 -13.46 0.40 -39.81
C CYS A 83 -12.97 -0.74 -40.73
N ARG A 84 -12.09 -1.63 -40.25
CA ARG A 84 -11.94 -3.03 -40.74
C ARG A 84 -10.83 -3.76 -39.98
N ALA A 85 -11.13 -5.02 -39.63
CA ALA A 85 -10.25 -6.05 -39.06
C ALA A 85 -9.94 -5.99 -37.55
N VAL A 86 -10.82 -6.64 -36.79
CA VAL A 86 -10.62 -7.06 -35.40
C VAL A 86 -9.85 -8.39 -35.39
N LYS A 87 -8.61 -8.39 -34.86
CA LYS A 87 -7.96 -9.46 -34.06
C LYS A 87 -6.43 -9.26 -34.06
N LYS A 88 -5.90 -8.67 -32.99
CA LYS A 88 -4.54 -8.84 -32.40
C LYS A 88 -4.21 -7.61 -31.52
N ASN A 89 -4.77 -7.52 -30.32
CA ASN A 89 -4.44 -6.42 -29.38
C ASN A 89 -4.14 -6.90 -27.94
N SER A 90 -3.94 -8.20 -27.72
CA SER A 90 -3.66 -8.73 -26.37
C SER A 90 -2.20 -8.60 -25.93
N LYS A 91 -1.22 -8.57 -26.84
CA LYS A 91 0.21 -8.50 -26.49
C LYS A 91 0.68 -7.10 -26.06
N VAL A 92 0.16 -6.05 -26.69
CA VAL A 92 0.55 -4.66 -26.38
C VAL A 92 0.07 -4.21 -24.99
N LYS A 93 -0.99 -4.84 -24.44
CA LYS A 93 -1.50 -4.52 -23.10
C LYS A 93 -0.66 -5.10 -21.96
N GLU A 94 0.17 -6.12 -22.22
CA GLU A 94 0.96 -6.82 -21.21
C GLU A 94 2.37 -6.19 -21.04
N GLU A 95 2.97 -5.67 -22.11
CA GLU A 95 4.20 -4.84 -22.03
C GLU A 95 3.94 -3.47 -21.35
N ARG A 96 2.75 -2.89 -21.57
CA ARG A 96 2.32 -1.61 -20.94
C ARG A 96 2.21 -1.64 -19.41
N LYS A 97 2.03 -2.81 -18.80
CA LYS A 97 2.01 -2.95 -17.33
C LYS A 97 3.41 -3.14 -16.72
N ARG A 98 4.40 -3.58 -17.52
CA ARG A 98 5.78 -3.77 -17.05
C ARG A 98 6.55 -2.45 -16.99
N PHE A 99 6.30 -1.52 -17.92
CA PHE A 99 6.98 -0.22 -17.97
C PHE A 99 6.60 0.76 -16.83
N LYS A 100 5.52 0.49 -16.07
CA LYS A 100 5.00 1.42 -15.04
C LYS A 100 5.56 1.22 -13.63
N ARG A 101 6.37 0.18 -13.36
CA ARG A 101 6.86 -0.09 -11.99
C ARG A 101 8.38 -0.17 -11.84
N SER A 102 9.12 -0.76 -12.78
CA SER A 102 10.55 -1.05 -12.53
C SER A 102 11.50 0.14 -12.67
N ASP A 103 11.20 1.14 -13.50
CA ASP A 103 12.20 2.17 -13.85
C ASP A 103 12.23 3.39 -12.89
N TRP A 104 11.26 3.51 -11.97
CA TRP A 104 11.17 4.66 -11.07
C TRP A 104 11.66 4.38 -9.65
N GLU A 105 11.87 3.11 -9.28
CA GLU A 105 11.97 2.70 -7.87
C GLU A 105 13.37 2.84 -7.24
N ASP A 106 14.47 2.80 -7.99
CA ASP A 106 15.79 2.53 -7.35
C ASP A 106 16.70 3.73 -7.05
N THR A 107 16.57 4.90 -7.70
CA THR A 107 17.54 6.01 -7.48
C THR A 107 16.93 7.40 -7.30
N ARG A 108 15.61 7.56 -7.46
CA ARG A 108 14.94 8.88 -7.41
C ARG A 108 14.08 9.13 -6.17
N ASN A 109 14.09 8.20 -5.23
CA ASN A 109 13.26 8.26 -4.03
C ASN A 109 14.00 8.82 -2.80
N THR A 110 15.28 9.13 -2.94
CA THR A 110 16.13 9.66 -1.88
C THR A 110 16.62 11.05 -2.28
N ILE A 111 16.65 11.97 -1.32
CA ILE A 111 17.14 13.34 -1.54
C ILE A 111 18.60 13.29 -2.02
N PRO A 112 19.00 14.07 -3.03
CA PRO A 112 20.40 14.16 -3.42
C PRO A 112 21.29 14.53 -2.23
N ILE A 113 22.42 13.83 -2.06
CA ILE A 113 23.34 14.06 -0.94
C ILE A 113 23.84 15.51 -0.88
N ALA A 114 24.02 16.14 -2.05
CA ALA A 114 24.38 17.56 -2.15
C ALA A 114 23.36 18.48 -1.49
N SER A 115 22.06 18.22 -1.66
CA SER A 115 21.02 19.02 -1.01
C SER A 115 21.03 18.85 0.51
N VAL A 116 21.36 17.66 1.01
CA VAL A 116 21.50 17.41 2.46
C VAL A 116 22.74 18.11 3.01
N ALA A 117 23.88 17.99 2.34
CA ALA A 117 25.12 18.64 2.75
C ALA A 117 24.99 20.17 2.75
N SER A 118 24.43 20.77 1.69
CA SER A 118 24.17 22.21 1.63
C SER A 118 23.24 22.67 2.75
N ALA A 119 22.15 21.93 3.03
CA ALA A 119 21.26 22.29 4.12
C ALA A 119 21.95 22.26 5.50
N ILE A 120 22.88 21.33 5.73
CA ILE A 120 23.66 21.27 6.97
C ILE A 120 24.66 22.43 7.04
N ALA A 121 25.34 22.73 5.93
CA ALA A 121 26.27 23.85 5.83
C ALA A 121 25.58 25.20 6.06
N ASP A 122 24.37 25.38 5.52
CA ASP A 122 23.55 26.58 5.74
C ASP A 122 23.09 26.71 7.20
N TYR A 123 22.77 25.58 7.84
CA TYR A 123 22.33 25.56 9.23
C TYR A 123 23.49 25.82 10.21
N TYR A 124 24.71 25.43 9.85
CA TYR A 124 25.94 25.67 10.63
C TYR A 124 26.97 26.40 9.78
N SER A 125 26.97 27.74 9.84
CA SER A 125 27.81 28.60 9.00
C SER A 125 29.29 28.22 8.94
N ASP A 126 29.84 27.72 10.05
CA ASP A 126 31.25 27.31 10.15
C ASP A 126 31.59 26.12 9.25
N LEU A 127 30.59 25.30 8.90
CA LEU A 127 30.71 24.21 7.94
C LEU A 127 30.63 24.68 6.49
N SER A 128 30.04 25.84 6.22
CA SER A 128 29.92 26.40 4.87
C SER A 128 31.28 26.74 4.28
N ASP A 129 32.16 27.36 5.07
CA ASP A 129 33.52 27.69 4.61
C ASP A 129 34.34 26.42 4.31
N ILE A 130 34.14 25.37 5.10
CA ILE A 130 34.82 24.08 4.93
C ILE A 130 34.31 23.39 3.64
N GLN A 131 32.99 23.40 3.45
CA GLN A 131 32.34 22.85 2.26
C GLN A 131 32.77 23.60 0.99
N ASP A 132 32.78 24.93 1.01
CA ASP A 132 33.18 25.78 -0.11
C ASP A 132 34.66 25.57 -0.50
N ASN A 133 35.53 25.44 0.49
CA ASN A 133 36.96 25.17 0.25
C ASN A 133 37.18 23.79 -0.36
N PHE A 134 36.35 22.81 0.02
CA PHE A 134 36.38 21.48 -0.57
C PHE A 134 35.85 21.50 -2.02
N ASP A 135 34.69 22.12 -2.25
CA ASP A 135 34.06 22.18 -3.58
C ASP A 135 34.94 22.89 -4.61
N ARG A 136 35.75 23.88 -4.19
CA ARG A 136 36.75 24.54 -5.06
C ARG A 136 37.93 23.66 -5.46
N LYS A 137 38.29 22.66 -4.64
CA LYS A 137 39.41 21.74 -4.91
C LYS A 137 38.97 20.54 -5.75
N LYS A 138 37.66 20.28 -5.84
CA LYS A 138 37.10 19.12 -6.52
C LYS A 138 37.16 19.30 -8.04
N ASP A 139 37.58 18.24 -8.73
CA ASP A 139 37.46 18.15 -10.18
C ASP A 139 35.97 18.10 -10.56
N ILE A 140 35.51 19.07 -11.36
CA ILE A 140 34.09 19.42 -11.58
C ILE A 140 33.28 18.28 -12.24
N SER A 141 33.94 17.20 -12.67
CA SER A 141 33.34 16.17 -13.53
C SER A 141 32.46 15.12 -12.82
N ILE A 142 32.48 15.01 -11.48
CA ILE A 142 31.74 13.96 -10.75
C ILE A 142 30.75 14.56 -9.76
N GLU A 143 29.44 14.45 -10.06
CA GLU A 143 28.37 14.81 -9.13
C GLU A 143 28.42 13.92 -7.87
N PRO A 144 28.29 14.50 -6.65
CA PRO A 144 28.20 13.72 -5.42
C PRO A 144 27.02 12.75 -5.46
N SER A 145 27.25 11.48 -5.14
CA SER A 145 26.18 10.48 -5.01
C SER A 145 26.29 9.72 -3.70
N TRP A 146 25.20 9.11 -3.27
CA TRP A 146 25.18 8.29 -2.05
C TRP A 146 26.09 7.07 -2.13
N ASP A 147 26.37 6.56 -3.33
CA ASP A 147 27.12 5.32 -3.58
C ASP A 147 28.56 5.55 -4.04
N ASN A 148 28.99 6.81 -4.17
CA ASN A 148 30.35 7.13 -4.58
C ASN A 148 31.21 7.45 -3.34
N ASP A 149 32.42 6.88 -3.30
CA ASP A 149 33.34 7.05 -2.18
C ASP A 149 33.82 8.51 -2.12
N CYS A 150 33.34 9.20 -1.08
CA CYS A 150 33.71 10.49 -0.50
C CYS A 150 34.09 11.66 -1.44
N CYS A 151 33.19 12.66 -1.47
CA CYS A 151 33.37 13.98 -2.06
C CYS A 151 33.59 15.07 -0.99
N GLY A 152 34.25 14.77 0.13
CA GLY A 152 34.55 15.74 1.20
C GLY A 152 33.95 15.39 2.56
N PRO A 153 34.44 15.99 3.65
CA PRO A 153 34.14 15.56 5.02
C PRO A 153 32.66 15.71 5.39
N LEU A 154 31.95 16.71 4.85
CA LEU A 154 30.52 16.86 5.09
C LEU A 154 29.68 15.84 4.31
N TYR A 155 30.10 15.44 3.12
CA TYR A 155 29.43 14.37 2.38
C TYR A 155 29.67 13.01 3.05
N CYS A 156 30.89 12.74 3.52
CA CYS A 156 31.17 11.54 4.30
C CYS A 156 30.35 11.52 5.61
N PHE A 157 30.19 12.66 6.29
CA PHE A 157 29.26 12.78 7.42
C PHE A 157 27.83 12.37 7.04
N CYS A 158 27.30 12.90 5.93
CA CYS A 158 25.96 12.54 5.46
C CYS A 158 25.83 11.05 5.17
N GLN A 159 26.82 10.44 4.50
CA GLN A 159 26.82 9.00 4.19
C GLN A 159 26.86 8.13 5.44
N ILE A 160 27.65 8.50 6.46
CA ILE A 160 27.87 7.66 7.64
C ILE A 160 26.75 7.85 8.68
N VAL A 161 26.30 9.09 8.89
CA VAL A 161 25.43 9.45 10.02
C VAL A 161 23.97 9.62 9.59
N ILE A 162 23.72 10.12 8.38
CA ILE A 162 22.36 10.40 7.90
C ILE A 162 21.81 9.25 7.07
N ARG A 163 22.59 8.67 6.15
CA ARG A 163 22.13 7.57 5.29
C ARG A 163 21.91 6.31 6.11
N ASN A 164 20.66 6.03 6.38
CA ASN A 164 20.23 4.76 6.96
C ASN A 164 18.87 4.36 6.35
N VAL A 165 18.47 3.11 6.59
CA VAL A 165 17.22 2.55 6.07
C VAL A 165 15.99 3.36 6.50
N GLN A 166 16.04 4.00 7.67
CA GLN A 166 14.94 4.82 8.17
C GLN A 166 14.82 6.14 7.38
N PHE A 167 15.94 6.83 7.11
CA PHE A 167 15.98 8.03 6.29
C PHE A 167 15.46 7.79 4.86
N GLU A 168 15.89 6.70 4.21
CA GLU A 168 15.42 6.34 2.86
C GLU A 168 13.91 6.06 2.84
N ARG A 169 13.39 5.37 3.87
CA ARG A 169 11.96 5.12 4.04
C ARG A 169 11.17 6.42 4.26
N GLU A 170 11.71 7.35 5.05
CA GLU A 170 11.08 8.65 5.30
C GLU A 170 11.01 9.49 4.03
N CYS A 171 12.08 9.53 3.22
CA CYS A 171 12.09 10.20 1.93
C CYS A 171 11.01 9.64 0.99
N ALA A 172 11.00 8.31 0.81
CA ALA A 172 10.04 7.64 -0.07
C ALA A 172 8.60 7.83 0.42
N SER A 173 8.37 7.78 1.74
CA SER A 173 7.06 8.00 2.36
C SER A 173 6.58 9.44 2.17
N ALA A 174 7.47 10.43 2.33
CA ALA A 174 7.12 11.84 2.17
C ALA A 174 6.77 12.19 0.72
N ILE A 175 7.57 11.73 -0.26
CA ILE A 175 7.28 11.90 -1.69
C ILE A 175 5.91 11.30 -2.02
N ARG A 176 5.64 10.09 -1.51
CA ARG A 176 4.37 9.39 -1.74
C ARG A 176 3.19 10.15 -1.13
N ALA A 177 3.30 10.59 0.12
CA ALA A 177 2.25 11.36 0.79
C ALA A 177 1.92 12.66 0.03
N GLU A 178 2.94 13.32 -0.50
CA GLU A 178 2.77 14.56 -1.26
C GLU A 178 2.22 14.31 -2.66
N MET A 179 2.61 13.21 -3.32
CA MET A 179 1.96 12.75 -4.55
C MET A 179 0.47 12.48 -4.30
N ASP A 180 0.11 11.76 -3.25
CA ASP A 180 -1.29 11.50 -2.90
C ASP A 180 -2.05 12.81 -2.67
N ARG A 181 -1.45 13.77 -1.95
CA ARG A 181 -1.99 15.13 -1.74
C ARG A 181 -2.20 15.88 -3.05
N LEU A 182 -1.24 15.83 -3.98
CA LEU A 182 -1.35 16.47 -5.30
C LEU A 182 -2.39 15.78 -6.18
N ALA A 183 -2.54 14.46 -6.10
CA ALA A 183 -3.57 13.71 -6.85
C ALA A 183 -4.97 14.14 -6.38
N ALA A 184 -5.19 14.13 -5.08
CA ALA A 184 -6.38 14.65 -4.40
C ALA A 184 -6.71 16.09 -4.84
N THR A 185 -5.70 16.97 -4.77
CA THR A 185 -5.84 18.38 -5.14
C THR A 185 -6.12 18.56 -6.64
N THR A 186 -5.52 17.74 -7.51
CA THR A 186 -5.71 17.80 -8.96
C THR A 186 -7.09 17.33 -9.39
N ILE A 187 -7.71 16.42 -8.64
CA ILE A 187 -9.10 16.00 -8.84
C ILE A 187 -10.06 17.16 -8.53
N ARG A 188 -9.73 18.01 -7.55
CA ARG A 188 -10.61 19.07 -7.03
C ARG A 188 -10.40 20.46 -7.65
N ASN A 189 -9.16 20.87 -7.92
CA ASN A 189 -8.83 22.21 -8.44
C ASN A 189 -9.05 22.37 -9.95
N ARG A 190 -9.49 21.31 -10.62
CA ARG A 190 -9.81 21.36 -12.04
C ARG A 190 -11.33 21.31 -12.18
N LYS A 191 -11.90 22.51 -12.40
CA LYS A 191 -13.01 22.74 -13.34
C LYS A 191 -12.63 22.22 -14.75
N GLN A 192 -12.17 20.97 -14.85
CA GLN A 192 -11.85 20.30 -16.09
C GLN A 192 -13.17 19.89 -16.72
N GLY A 193 -13.31 20.18 -18.01
CA GLY A 193 -14.56 20.03 -18.74
C GLY A 193 -15.18 18.64 -18.63
N ALA A 194 -16.47 18.57 -18.98
CA ALA A 194 -17.33 17.39 -18.87
C ALA A 194 -16.70 16.06 -19.33
N ALA A 195 -15.73 16.08 -20.25
CA ALA A 195 -15.03 14.89 -20.73
C ALA A 195 -14.23 14.14 -19.64
N LYS A 196 -13.56 14.83 -18.71
CA LYS A 196 -12.80 14.14 -17.65
C LYS A 196 -13.70 13.64 -16.53
N PHE A 197 -14.74 14.39 -16.17
CA PHE A 197 -15.78 13.93 -15.24
C PHE A 197 -16.43 12.64 -15.75
N LYS A 198 -16.83 12.64 -17.03
CA LYS A 198 -17.38 11.46 -17.68
C LYS A 198 -16.43 10.26 -17.62
N SER A 199 -15.13 10.48 -17.84
CA SER A 199 -14.11 9.44 -17.72
C SER A 199 -13.95 8.88 -16.30
N ILE A 200 -14.07 9.70 -15.25
CA ILE A 200 -14.01 9.23 -13.85
C ILE A 200 -15.25 8.43 -13.49
N GLU A 201 -16.44 8.90 -13.88
CA GLU A 201 -17.69 8.16 -13.64
C GLU A 201 -17.70 6.82 -14.38
N GLU A 202 -17.30 6.80 -15.65
CA GLU A 202 -17.13 5.57 -16.43
C GLU A 202 -16.11 4.61 -15.77
N SER A 203 -14.96 5.12 -15.33
CA SER A 203 -13.95 4.32 -14.62
C SER A 203 -14.49 3.77 -13.29
N PHE A 204 -15.25 4.58 -12.56
CA PHE A 204 -15.91 4.13 -11.33
C PHE A 204 -16.95 3.06 -11.61
N GLU A 205 -17.79 3.21 -12.63
CA GLU A 205 -18.78 2.20 -13.00
C GLU A 205 -18.13 0.83 -13.30
N GLU A 206 -17.03 0.83 -14.06
CA GLU A 206 -16.26 -0.38 -14.35
C GLU A 206 -15.63 -0.99 -13.09
N SER A 207 -14.98 -0.15 -12.27
CA SER A 207 -14.38 -0.59 -11.00
C SER A 207 -15.43 -1.09 -10.00
N PHE A 208 -16.55 -0.38 -9.87
CA PHE A 208 -17.67 -0.71 -8.99
C PHE A 208 -18.24 -2.07 -9.34
N LYS A 209 -18.42 -2.36 -10.64
CA LYS A 209 -18.84 -3.67 -11.12
C LYS A 209 -17.87 -4.77 -10.67
N ALA A 210 -16.56 -4.56 -10.87
CA ALA A 210 -15.54 -5.50 -10.44
C ALA A 210 -15.53 -5.68 -8.91
N ALA A 211 -15.70 -4.59 -8.15
CA ALA A 211 -15.76 -4.60 -6.69
C ALA A 211 -16.98 -5.37 -6.17
N CYS A 212 -18.18 -5.17 -6.74
CA CYS A 212 -19.38 -5.92 -6.38
C CYS A 212 -19.18 -7.44 -6.58
N GLN A 213 -18.63 -7.82 -7.73
CA GLN A 213 -18.42 -9.23 -8.06
C GLN A 213 -17.34 -9.84 -7.16
N PHE A 214 -16.23 -9.14 -6.94
CA PHE A 214 -15.17 -9.63 -6.08
C PHE A 214 -15.63 -9.76 -4.62
N LEU A 215 -16.38 -8.78 -4.10
CA LEU A 215 -16.97 -8.83 -2.76
C LEU A 215 -17.87 -10.07 -2.59
N GLN A 216 -18.69 -10.42 -3.58
CA GLN A 216 -19.51 -11.63 -3.57
C GLN A 216 -18.67 -12.92 -3.56
N VAL A 217 -17.55 -12.95 -4.29
CA VAL A 217 -16.63 -14.10 -4.28
C VAL A 217 -16.04 -14.31 -2.86
N LEU A 218 -15.66 -13.22 -2.19
CA LEU A 218 -15.14 -13.29 -0.81
C LEU A 218 -16.25 -13.68 0.18
N ALA A 219 -17.44 -13.09 0.05
CA ALA A 219 -18.58 -13.40 0.91
C ALA A 219 -18.98 -14.90 0.87
N LYS A 220 -18.79 -15.59 -0.27
CA LYS A 220 -19.03 -17.04 -0.37
C LYS A 220 -18.10 -17.84 0.53
N GLN A 221 -16.84 -17.44 0.70
CA GLN A 221 -15.92 -18.12 1.61
C GLN A 221 -16.32 -17.91 3.07
N THR A 222 -16.62 -16.68 3.48
CA THR A 222 -17.10 -16.39 4.84
C THR A 222 -18.38 -17.17 5.15
N ARG A 223 -19.36 -17.20 4.24
CA ARG A 223 -20.58 -18.02 4.40
C ARG A 223 -20.27 -19.51 4.48
N TYR A 224 -19.35 -20.03 3.68
CA TYR A 224 -18.96 -21.43 3.73
C TYR A 224 -18.36 -21.79 5.10
N MET A 225 -17.47 -20.95 5.62
CA MET A 225 -16.79 -21.19 6.90
C MET A 225 -17.76 -21.09 8.08
N ILE A 226 -18.60 -20.06 8.16
CA ILE A 226 -19.57 -19.89 9.26
C ILE A 226 -20.56 -21.06 9.34
N ASN A 227 -20.94 -21.63 8.20
CA ASN A 227 -21.86 -22.76 8.15
C ASN A 227 -21.14 -24.12 8.20
N HIS A 228 -19.81 -24.13 8.39
CA HIS A 228 -19.06 -25.39 8.48
C HIS A 228 -19.33 -26.04 9.85
N PRO A 229 -19.64 -27.34 9.93
CA PRO A 229 -20.06 -27.99 11.19
C PRO A 229 -19.05 -27.92 12.34
N GLU A 230 -17.79 -27.61 12.03
CA GLU A 230 -16.67 -27.58 12.98
C GLU A 230 -16.26 -26.15 13.36
N THR A 231 -16.93 -25.14 12.81
CA THR A 231 -16.67 -23.75 13.14
C THR A 231 -17.54 -23.36 14.33
N ASP A 232 -16.91 -23.08 15.46
CA ASP A 232 -17.59 -22.55 16.65
C ASP A 232 -18.04 -21.09 16.45
N ASP A 233 -18.93 -20.64 17.34
CA ASP A 233 -19.55 -19.31 17.26
C ASP A 233 -18.52 -18.17 17.42
N ASP A 234 -17.46 -18.38 18.21
CA ASP A 234 -16.40 -17.38 18.41
C ASP A 234 -15.59 -17.20 17.12
N THR A 235 -15.18 -18.31 16.50
CA THR A 235 -14.48 -18.32 15.21
C THR A 235 -15.36 -17.73 14.10
N ALA A 236 -16.64 -18.07 14.08
CA ALA A 236 -17.60 -17.48 13.15
C ALA A 236 -17.70 -15.96 13.33
N THR A 237 -17.72 -15.47 14.57
CA THR A 237 -17.74 -14.05 14.90
C THR A 237 -16.48 -13.35 14.42
N VAL A 238 -15.29 -13.91 14.69
CA VAL A 238 -14.00 -13.36 14.22
C VAL A 238 -13.96 -13.28 12.69
N LEU A 239 -14.41 -14.33 11.98
CA LEU A 239 -14.46 -14.33 10.51
C LEU A 239 -15.40 -13.24 9.95
N VAL A 240 -16.54 -13.03 10.60
CA VAL A 240 -17.48 -11.96 10.24
C VAL A 240 -16.87 -10.59 10.48
N GLU A 241 -16.23 -10.37 11.63
CA GLU A 241 -15.60 -9.10 11.97
C GLU A 241 -14.41 -8.78 11.06
N ASP A 242 -13.58 -9.76 10.75
CA ASP A 242 -12.45 -9.62 9.83
C ASP A 242 -12.93 -9.27 8.40
N TRP A 243 -13.98 -9.94 7.92
CA TRP A 243 -14.57 -9.63 6.62
C TRP A 243 -15.15 -8.22 6.56
N LEU A 244 -15.92 -7.83 7.59
CA LEU A 244 -16.57 -6.52 7.65
C LEU A 244 -15.56 -5.39 7.81
N SER A 245 -14.59 -5.53 8.71
CA SER A 245 -13.53 -4.55 8.94
C SER A 245 -12.53 -4.47 7.78
N GLY A 246 -12.33 -5.56 7.04
CA GLY A 246 -11.50 -5.61 5.84
C GLY A 246 -12.25 -5.18 4.58
N CYS A 247 -12.71 -6.14 3.77
CA CYS A 247 -13.28 -5.85 2.46
C CYS A 247 -14.64 -5.13 2.52
N GLY A 248 -15.40 -5.29 3.60
CA GLY A 248 -16.65 -4.55 3.83
C GLY A 248 -16.42 -3.05 3.98
N THR A 249 -15.41 -2.63 4.75
CA THR A 249 -15.04 -1.22 4.88
C THR A 249 -14.37 -0.67 3.62
N ASP A 250 -13.54 -1.44 2.90
CA ASP A 250 -12.97 -0.96 1.63
C ASP A 250 -14.07 -0.69 0.59
N PHE A 251 -15.06 -1.57 0.48
CA PHE A 251 -16.22 -1.35 -0.38
C PHE A 251 -17.03 -0.11 0.06
N SER A 252 -17.27 0.01 1.37
CA SER A 252 -17.98 1.16 1.95
C SER A 252 -17.26 2.48 1.69
N ARG A 253 -15.93 2.49 1.83
CA ARG A 253 -15.05 3.63 1.54
C ARG A 253 -15.17 4.05 0.09
N ARG A 254 -15.02 3.11 -0.87
CA ARG A 254 -15.10 3.42 -2.31
C ARG A 254 -16.41 4.09 -2.69
N ILE A 255 -17.54 3.56 -2.21
CA ILE A 255 -18.86 4.16 -2.47
C ILE A 255 -18.94 5.54 -1.80
N THR A 256 -18.48 5.67 -0.57
CA THR A 256 -18.50 6.95 0.15
C THR A 256 -17.68 8.00 -0.59
N GLU A 257 -16.43 7.70 -0.94
CA GLU A 257 -15.55 8.58 -1.72
C GLU A 257 -16.17 9.00 -3.05
N TYR A 258 -16.78 8.07 -3.81
CA TYR A 258 -17.50 8.40 -5.03
C TYR A 258 -18.69 9.34 -4.77
N CYS A 259 -19.47 9.12 -3.72
CA CYS A 259 -20.60 9.99 -3.39
C CYS A 259 -20.14 11.39 -2.96
N LEU A 260 -19.05 11.49 -2.20
CA LEU A 260 -18.44 12.77 -1.85
C LEU A 260 -17.96 13.51 -3.11
N PHE A 261 -17.31 12.80 -4.04
CA PHE A 261 -16.92 13.35 -5.34
C PHE A 261 -18.11 13.82 -6.17
N LYS A 262 -19.13 12.98 -6.33
CA LYS A 262 -20.34 13.25 -7.14
C LYS A 262 -21.13 14.46 -6.65
N HIS A 263 -21.14 14.67 -5.33
CA HIS A 263 -21.88 15.76 -4.68
C HIS A 263 -21.01 16.95 -4.29
N ASP A 264 -19.76 17.01 -4.78
CA ASP A 264 -18.80 18.09 -4.53
C ASP A 264 -18.65 18.43 -3.03
N VAL A 265 -18.63 17.38 -2.19
CA VAL A 265 -18.42 17.53 -0.74
C VAL A 265 -16.94 17.78 -0.48
N GLU A 266 -16.65 18.73 0.40
CA GLU A 266 -15.27 19.11 0.67
C GLU A 266 -14.44 17.94 1.22
N GLU A 267 -13.26 17.72 0.62
CA GLU A 267 -12.35 16.61 0.94
C GLU A 267 -11.93 16.55 2.41
N LYS A 268 -11.89 17.69 3.10
CA LYS A 268 -11.56 17.77 4.53
C LYS A 268 -12.73 17.40 5.46
N THR A 269 -13.91 17.12 4.92
CA THR A 269 -15.10 16.78 5.72
C THR A 269 -14.98 15.38 6.33
N PHE A 270 -14.38 14.46 5.58
CA PHE A 270 -14.21 13.06 5.97
C PHE A 270 -12.78 12.63 5.69
N ALA A 271 -12.25 11.78 6.56
CA ALA A 271 -10.97 11.13 6.36
C ALA A 271 -11.14 9.62 6.63
N PHE A 272 -10.31 8.85 5.94
CA PHE A 272 -10.27 7.39 6.05
C PHE A 272 -8.89 7.00 6.54
N GLN A 273 -8.78 6.70 7.83
CA GLN A 273 -7.55 6.17 8.39
C GLN A 273 -7.43 4.70 7.95
N LYS A 274 -6.25 4.31 7.46
CA LYS A 274 -5.93 2.93 7.12
C LYS A 274 -4.88 2.41 8.09
N ASP A 275 -5.12 1.23 8.64
CA ASP A 275 -4.10 0.53 9.43
C ASP A 275 -3.05 -0.07 8.47
N GLY A 276 -1.79 0.41 8.52
CA GLY A 276 -0.65 -0.17 7.79
C GLY A 276 0.16 0.79 6.89
N ILE A 277 1.35 0.34 6.46
CA ILE A 277 2.42 1.15 5.84
C ILE A 277 2.24 1.44 4.33
N ASP A 278 1.36 0.74 3.59
CA ASP A 278 1.19 1.00 2.16
C ASP A 278 -0.23 1.46 1.79
N SER A 279 -0.52 2.72 2.11
CA SER A 279 -1.59 3.48 1.45
C SER A 279 -1.21 3.82 0.01
N ALA A 280 -0.89 2.84 -0.82
CA ALA A 280 -0.75 3.08 -2.25
C ALA A 280 -2.14 3.42 -2.82
N ASN A 281 -2.37 4.66 -3.27
CA ASN A 281 -3.17 5.04 -4.45
C ASN A 281 -4.53 4.32 -4.71
N PHE A 282 -5.26 3.84 -3.70
CA PHE A 282 -6.57 3.23 -3.92
C PHE A 282 -7.65 4.31 -4.08
N CYS A 283 -7.69 4.93 -5.26
CA CYS A 283 -8.81 5.75 -5.69
C CYS A 283 -10.10 4.91 -5.79
N PHE A 284 -11.25 5.50 -5.49
CA PHE A 284 -12.54 4.81 -5.58
C PHE A 284 -12.84 4.23 -6.97
N TYR A 285 -12.26 4.81 -8.03
CA TYR A 285 -12.38 4.38 -9.43
C TYR A 285 -11.27 3.44 -9.92
N SER A 286 -10.33 3.00 -9.07
CA SER A 286 -9.33 2.00 -9.47
C SER A 286 -9.89 0.58 -9.32
N GLU A 287 -9.54 -0.33 -10.24
CA GLU A 287 -9.94 -1.74 -10.14
C GLU A 287 -9.54 -2.35 -8.78
N PRO A 288 -10.38 -3.20 -8.16
CA PRO A 288 -10.02 -3.89 -6.93
C PRO A 288 -8.86 -4.85 -7.19
N ASP A 289 -7.91 -4.92 -6.24
CA ASP A 289 -6.85 -5.92 -6.30
C ASP A 289 -7.41 -7.31 -5.96
N ILE A 290 -7.78 -8.04 -7.01
CA ILE A 290 -8.31 -9.40 -6.89
C ILE A 290 -7.28 -10.43 -6.43
N GLY A 291 -5.98 -10.09 -6.34
CA GLY A 291 -4.94 -10.98 -5.80
C GLY A 291 -4.73 -10.82 -4.29
N ARG A 292 -5.25 -9.74 -3.70
CA ARG A 292 -5.05 -9.37 -2.31
C ARG A 292 -5.62 -10.41 -1.34
N LEU A 293 -4.81 -10.82 -0.36
CA LEU A 293 -5.21 -11.77 0.70
C LEU A 293 -5.75 -11.07 1.95
N GLY A 294 -5.13 -9.96 2.36
CA GLY A 294 -5.54 -9.17 3.52
C GLY A 294 -6.03 -7.77 3.12
N PHE A 295 -7.03 -7.25 3.80
CA PHE A 295 -7.56 -5.90 3.57
C PHE A 295 -7.17 -5.00 4.74
N SER A 296 -6.57 -3.86 4.45
CA SER A 296 -6.39 -2.82 5.46
C SER A 296 -7.75 -2.33 5.92
N ARG A 297 -7.94 -2.27 7.22
CA ARG A 297 -9.14 -1.69 7.81
C ARG A 297 -9.24 -0.23 7.43
N SER A 298 -10.39 0.17 6.90
CA SER A 298 -10.71 1.58 6.64
C SER A 298 -11.57 2.11 7.78
N PHE A 299 -11.08 3.13 8.47
CA PHE A 299 -11.76 3.76 9.58
C PHE A 299 -12.28 5.16 9.18
N LEU A 300 -13.60 5.32 9.18
CA LEU A 300 -14.24 6.58 8.83
C LEU A 300 -14.24 7.55 10.03
N HIS A 301 -13.70 8.74 9.83
CA HIS A 301 -13.80 9.82 10.81
C HIS A 301 -13.99 11.19 10.15
N CYS A 302 -14.43 12.16 10.94
CA CYS A 302 -14.37 13.58 10.57
C CYS A 302 -13.12 14.19 11.21
N PRO A 303 -12.25 14.88 10.45
CA PRO A 303 -11.16 15.65 11.03
C PRO A 303 -11.68 16.64 12.09
N GLN A 304 -10.88 16.91 13.12
CA GLN A 304 -11.25 17.88 14.14
C GLN A 304 -11.43 19.26 13.49
N SER A 305 -12.60 19.87 13.70
CA SER A 305 -12.82 21.26 13.33
C SER A 305 -12.14 22.19 14.34
N GLU A 306 -11.97 23.47 13.97
CA GLU A 306 -11.38 24.51 14.82
C GLU A 306 -11.99 24.56 16.25
N ASP A 307 -13.27 24.22 16.39
CA ASP A 307 -13.96 24.12 17.68
C ASP A 307 -13.53 22.93 18.58
N MET A 308 -12.54 22.12 18.17
CA MET A 308 -12.07 20.87 18.78
C MET A 308 -13.13 19.79 19.07
N LYS A 309 -14.39 19.98 18.65
CA LYS A 309 -15.45 18.99 18.83
C LYS A 309 -15.32 17.88 17.81
N VAL A 310 -15.15 16.66 18.28
CA VAL A 310 -15.17 15.49 17.41
C VAL A 310 -16.60 15.22 16.93
N LYS A 311 -16.79 15.20 15.61
CA LYS A 311 -18.10 15.01 14.99
C LYS A 311 -18.35 13.54 14.71
N ASN A 312 -19.57 13.07 14.96
CA ASN A 312 -20.00 11.74 14.56
C ASN A 312 -20.12 11.68 13.03
N PRO A 313 -19.31 10.88 12.33
CA PRO A 313 -19.28 10.87 10.87
C PRO A 313 -20.60 10.38 10.25
N LEU A 314 -21.34 9.50 10.91
CA LEU A 314 -22.64 9.02 10.41
C LEU A 314 -23.72 10.10 10.45
N LYS A 315 -23.61 11.04 11.39
CA LYS A 315 -24.48 12.22 11.41
C LYS A 315 -24.08 13.17 10.28
N VAL A 316 -22.79 13.45 10.14
CA VAL A 316 -22.28 14.35 9.08
C VAL A 316 -22.62 13.80 7.69
N LEU A 317 -22.56 12.49 7.45
CA LEU A 317 -23.00 11.88 6.18
C LEU A 317 -24.46 12.19 5.86
N ARG A 318 -25.35 12.09 6.85
CA ARG A 318 -26.78 12.41 6.69
C ARG A 318 -27.03 13.90 6.47
N ASP A 319 -26.23 14.75 7.11
CA ASP A 319 -26.40 16.20 7.05
C ASP A 319 -25.80 16.80 5.75
N ARG A 320 -24.74 16.20 5.21
CA ARG A 320 -23.98 16.74 4.06
C ARG A 320 -24.35 16.15 2.71
N LEU A 321 -24.88 14.93 2.66
CA LEU A 321 -25.25 14.26 1.41
C LEU A 321 -26.78 14.23 1.25
N PRO A 322 -27.28 14.30 0.01
CA PRO A 322 -28.70 14.45 -0.24
C PRO A 322 -29.50 13.18 0.14
N GLY A 323 -30.60 13.38 0.87
CA GLY A 323 -31.69 12.42 1.05
C GLY A 323 -31.24 10.99 1.33
N SER A 324 -31.55 10.08 0.40
CA SER A 324 -31.26 8.65 0.50
C SER A 324 -29.76 8.33 0.48
N VAL A 325 -28.92 9.17 -0.12
CA VAL A 325 -27.47 8.93 -0.23
C VAL A 325 -26.82 8.97 1.14
N GLY A 326 -27.01 10.07 1.88
CA GLY A 326 -26.46 10.23 3.22
C GLY A 326 -26.98 9.19 4.22
N VAL A 327 -28.29 8.90 4.16
CA VAL A 327 -28.92 7.87 5.02
C VAL A 327 -28.42 6.47 4.68
N GLY A 328 -28.33 6.13 3.40
CA GLY A 328 -27.87 4.83 2.91
C GLY A 328 -26.41 4.57 3.26
N LEU A 329 -25.53 5.56 3.11
CA LEU A 329 -24.12 5.47 3.52
C LEU A 329 -23.98 5.34 5.04
N ALA A 330 -24.70 6.15 5.82
CA ALA A 330 -24.64 6.08 7.27
C ALA A 330 -25.09 4.70 7.79
N LYS A 331 -26.13 4.12 7.19
CA LYS A 331 -26.58 2.75 7.50
C LYS A 331 -25.52 1.72 7.10
N MET A 332 -24.96 1.81 5.89
CA MET A 332 -23.91 0.91 5.41
C MET A 332 -22.71 0.87 6.37
N TRP A 333 -22.17 2.02 6.76
CA TRP A 333 -21.07 2.10 7.74
C TRP A 333 -21.47 1.52 9.10
N SER A 334 -22.68 1.81 9.58
CA SER A 334 -23.14 1.24 10.86
C SER A 334 -23.22 -0.29 10.86
N LEU A 335 -23.45 -0.91 9.69
CA LEU A 335 -23.51 -2.36 9.51
C LEU A 335 -22.12 -3.00 9.41
N THR A 336 -21.08 -2.23 9.08
CA THR A 336 -19.69 -2.72 9.17
C THR A 336 -19.21 -2.89 10.61
N GLY A 337 -19.87 -2.26 11.58
CA GLY A 337 -19.51 -2.32 13.01
C GLY A 337 -18.91 -1.01 13.53
N GLY A 338 -19.09 -0.77 14.82
CA GLY A 338 -18.76 0.46 15.54
C GLY A 338 -17.27 0.74 15.60
N ASN A 339 -16.47 -0.32 15.52
CA ASN A 339 -15.03 -0.20 15.42
C ASN A 339 -14.61 0.48 14.10
N ASN A 340 -15.42 0.51 13.04
CA ASN A 340 -15.01 1.03 11.74
C ASN A 340 -15.28 2.52 11.51
N TYR A 341 -15.74 3.25 12.54
CA TYR A 341 -15.92 4.69 12.47
C TYR A 341 -15.84 5.36 13.84
N HIS A 342 -15.54 6.66 13.86
CA HIS A 342 -15.38 7.39 15.11
C HIS A 342 -16.69 7.46 15.92
N GLY A 343 -16.63 7.08 17.20
CA GLY A 343 -17.76 7.09 18.13
C GLY A 343 -18.78 5.96 17.89
N GLY A 344 -18.41 4.92 17.14
CA GLY A 344 -19.25 3.76 16.91
C GLY A 344 -19.27 2.79 18.09
N THR A 345 -20.45 2.22 18.36
CA THR A 345 -20.66 1.22 19.44
C THR A 345 -21.43 0.00 18.98
N ARG A 346 -21.87 -0.03 17.72
CA ARG A 346 -22.71 -1.12 17.18
C ARG A 346 -21.87 -2.35 16.84
N THR A 347 -22.42 -3.54 17.00
CA THR A 347 -21.83 -4.74 16.41
C THR A 347 -22.08 -4.75 14.91
N GLY A 348 -21.11 -5.23 14.14
CA GLY A 348 -21.29 -5.42 12.70
C GLY A 348 -22.32 -6.51 12.41
N ASN A 349 -22.97 -6.45 11.25
CA ASN A 349 -23.89 -7.51 10.81
C ASN A 349 -23.69 -7.83 9.33
N PHE A 350 -23.04 -8.96 9.08
CA PHE A 350 -22.64 -9.40 7.75
C PHE A 350 -23.82 -9.61 6.79
N ASN A 351 -24.88 -10.30 7.23
CA ASN A 351 -26.02 -10.58 6.37
C ASN A 351 -26.81 -9.31 6.05
N LEU A 352 -27.04 -8.45 7.05
CA LEU A 352 -27.71 -7.18 6.84
C LEU A 352 -26.87 -6.21 6.00
N PHE A 353 -25.54 -6.26 6.11
CA PHE A 353 -24.64 -5.48 5.26
C PHE A 353 -24.79 -5.88 3.79
N LEU A 354 -24.71 -7.19 3.49
CA LEU A 354 -24.86 -7.70 2.12
C LEU A 354 -26.24 -7.38 1.54
N GLN A 355 -27.30 -7.57 2.33
CA GLN A 355 -28.65 -7.19 1.91
C GLN A 355 -28.76 -5.69 1.64
N HIS A 356 -28.19 -4.85 2.52
CA HIS A 356 -28.27 -3.40 2.37
C HIS A 356 -27.58 -2.90 1.09
N ILE A 357 -26.39 -3.42 0.75
CA ILE A 357 -25.70 -3.03 -0.48
C ILE A 357 -26.43 -3.52 -1.73
N GLU A 358 -27.00 -4.73 -1.70
CA GLU A 358 -27.81 -5.27 -2.80
C GLU A 358 -29.05 -4.39 -3.06
N ASP A 359 -29.75 -4.00 -2.00
CA ASP A 359 -31.00 -3.23 -2.09
C ASP A 359 -30.77 -1.73 -2.37
N SER A 360 -29.69 -1.14 -1.81
CA SER A 360 -29.57 0.32 -1.68
C SER A 360 -28.56 0.96 -2.63
N CYS A 361 -27.66 0.21 -3.28
CA CYS A 361 -26.61 0.80 -4.12
C CYS A 361 -27.15 1.74 -5.22
N LEU A 362 -28.25 1.37 -5.87
CA LEU A 362 -28.89 2.23 -6.88
C LEU A 362 -29.30 3.59 -6.29
N SER A 363 -29.85 3.60 -5.07
CA SER A 363 -30.26 4.84 -4.40
C SER A 363 -29.11 5.64 -3.77
N ILE A 364 -27.97 4.99 -3.54
CA ILE A 364 -26.79 5.60 -2.91
C ILE A 364 -25.87 6.22 -3.97
N CYS A 365 -25.43 5.45 -4.96
CA CYS A 365 -24.46 5.92 -5.96
C CYS A 365 -25.07 6.07 -7.36
N GLY A 366 -26.32 5.68 -7.59
CA GLY A 366 -26.95 5.71 -8.92
C GLY A 366 -26.61 4.51 -9.79
N ILE A 367 -25.89 3.52 -9.25
CA ILE A 367 -25.48 2.30 -9.97
C ILE A 367 -26.03 1.09 -9.22
N PRO A 368 -26.77 0.17 -9.87
CA PRO A 368 -27.30 -1.00 -9.20
C PRO A 368 -26.17 -1.97 -8.83
N PHE A 369 -26.32 -2.65 -7.68
CA PHE A 369 -25.37 -3.67 -7.26
C PHE A 369 -25.29 -4.80 -8.30
N LYS A 370 -24.08 -5.10 -8.79
CA LYS A 370 -23.93 -6.10 -9.84
C LYS A 370 -23.83 -7.50 -9.26
N MET A 371 -24.90 -8.29 -9.43
CA MET A 371 -24.87 -9.73 -9.12
C MET A 371 -23.84 -10.47 -9.99
N ILE A 372 -23.08 -11.36 -9.35
CA ILE A 372 -22.08 -12.18 -10.03
C ILE A 372 -22.74 -13.37 -10.75
N ASP A 373 -22.39 -13.57 -12.01
CA ASP A 373 -22.74 -14.79 -12.74
C ASP A 373 -21.62 -15.84 -12.66
N LYS A 374 -21.96 -17.11 -12.97
CA LYS A 374 -20.99 -18.22 -12.90
C LYS A 374 -19.77 -18.04 -13.81
N LYS A 375 -19.89 -17.31 -14.93
CA LYS A 375 -18.79 -17.08 -15.87
C LYS A 375 -17.83 -16.03 -15.30
N ALA A 376 -18.36 -14.93 -14.77
CA ALA A 376 -17.61 -13.88 -14.09
C ALA A 376 -16.89 -14.43 -12.85
N GLU A 377 -17.56 -15.25 -12.05
CA GLU A 377 -16.95 -15.93 -10.89
C GLU A 377 -15.74 -16.78 -11.28
N LYS A 378 -15.90 -17.66 -12.27
CA LYS A 378 -14.78 -18.47 -12.78
C LYS A 378 -13.64 -17.59 -13.29
N GLY A 379 -13.96 -16.51 -13.99
CA GLY A 379 -12.98 -15.54 -14.48
C GLY A 379 -12.19 -14.88 -13.36
N ILE A 380 -12.88 -14.40 -12.32
CA ILE A 380 -12.27 -13.77 -11.13
C ILE A 380 -11.39 -14.77 -10.38
N LEU A 381 -11.90 -15.98 -10.11
CA LEU A 381 -11.11 -17.01 -9.44
C LEU A 381 -9.86 -17.37 -10.26
N PHE A 382 -9.97 -17.54 -11.57
CA PHE A 382 -8.82 -17.82 -12.43
C PHE A 382 -7.79 -16.68 -12.40
N ALA A 383 -8.23 -15.43 -12.55
CA ALA A 383 -7.34 -14.27 -12.54
C ALA A 383 -6.68 -14.07 -11.17
N ARG A 384 -7.43 -14.24 -10.08
CA ARG A 384 -6.91 -14.24 -8.70
C ARG A 384 -5.83 -15.30 -8.51
N ARG A 385 -6.06 -16.53 -8.96
CA ARG A 385 -5.07 -17.61 -8.90
C ARG A 385 -3.77 -17.22 -9.61
N LYS A 386 -3.86 -16.70 -10.84
CA LYS A 386 -2.68 -16.25 -11.60
C LYS A 386 -1.92 -15.15 -10.86
N ASN A 387 -2.63 -14.17 -10.29
CA ASN A 387 -2.01 -13.09 -9.52
C ASN A 387 -1.29 -13.61 -8.27
N MET A 388 -1.91 -14.51 -7.52
CA MET A 388 -1.31 -15.11 -6.32
C MET A 388 -0.11 -16.01 -6.68
N GLN A 389 -0.15 -16.76 -7.79
CA GLN A 389 1.00 -17.54 -8.27
C GLN A 389 2.18 -16.63 -8.62
N ASN A 390 1.94 -15.56 -9.38
CA ASN A 390 2.99 -14.58 -9.71
C ASN A 390 3.56 -13.89 -8.46
N ALA A 391 2.74 -13.65 -7.43
CA ALA A 391 3.19 -13.09 -6.16
C ALA A 391 4.04 -14.12 -5.39
N LEU A 392 3.59 -15.38 -5.36
CA LEU A 392 4.29 -16.48 -4.70
C LEU A 392 5.68 -16.71 -5.30
N GLU A 393 5.80 -16.66 -6.63
CA GLU A 393 7.09 -16.79 -7.33
C GLU A 393 8.11 -15.73 -6.89
N LYS A 394 7.65 -14.50 -6.62
CA LYS A 394 8.49 -13.34 -6.35
C LYS A 394 8.82 -13.11 -4.88
N THR A 395 8.00 -13.60 -3.96
CA THR A 395 8.24 -13.39 -2.53
C THR A 395 9.33 -14.35 -2.03
N SER A 396 10.11 -13.85 -1.07
CA SER A 396 11.10 -14.59 -0.28
C SER A 396 10.71 -14.69 1.20
N SER A 397 9.61 -14.05 1.61
CA SER A 397 9.13 -14.08 2.98
C SER A 397 8.41 -15.39 3.26
N ILE A 398 8.90 -16.20 4.21
CA ILE A 398 8.24 -17.46 4.60
C ILE A 398 6.78 -17.26 4.99
N GLN A 399 6.46 -16.15 5.66
CA GLN A 399 5.09 -15.80 6.04
C GLN A 399 4.19 -15.63 4.81
N GLU A 400 4.68 -14.88 3.82
CA GLU A 400 3.91 -14.62 2.61
C GLU A 400 3.81 -15.87 1.72
N ILE A 401 4.91 -16.62 1.61
CA ILE A 401 4.96 -17.92 0.92
C ILE A 401 3.90 -18.84 1.51
N PHE A 402 3.89 -19.00 2.83
CA PHE A 402 2.92 -19.82 3.54
C PHE A 402 1.48 -19.37 3.29
N ARG A 403 1.17 -18.08 3.50
CA ARG A 403 -0.18 -17.53 3.29
C ARG A 403 -0.67 -17.71 1.85
N LEU A 404 0.17 -17.42 0.87
CA LEU A 404 -0.16 -17.55 -0.55
C LEU A 404 -0.36 -19.02 -0.93
N SER A 405 0.49 -19.92 -0.45
CA SER A 405 0.36 -21.36 -0.69
C SER A 405 -0.94 -21.92 -0.09
N VAL A 406 -1.28 -21.58 1.16
CA VAL A 406 -2.55 -21.98 1.81
C VAL A 406 -3.74 -21.46 0.99
N ALA A 407 -3.74 -20.18 0.62
CA ALA A 407 -4.84 -19.60 -0.16
C ALA A 407 -5.00 -20.25 -1.55
N LEU A 408 -3.88 -20.56 -2.23
CA LEU A 408 -3.88 -21.23 -3.52
C LEU A 408 -4.40 -22.67 -3.42
N LEU A 409 -3.96 -23.43 -2.41
CA LEU A 409 -4.45 -24.79 -2.15
C LEU A 409 -5.95 -24.78 -1.85
N TYR A 410 -6.40 -23.90 -0.96
CA TYR A 410 -7.83 -23.76 -0.63
C TYR A 410 -8.68 -23.48 -1.86
N GLN A 411 -8.23 -22.55 -2.71
CA GLN A 411 -8.94 -22.22 -3.94
C GLN A 411 -8.96 -23.36 -4.95
N LYS A 412 -7.95 -24.24 -4.97
CA LYS A 412 -7.95 -25.44 -5.83
C LYS A 412 -8.92 -26.50 -5.30
N VAL A 413 -8.89 -26.78 -3.99
CA VAL A 413 -9.65 -27.85 -3.36
C VAL A 413 -11.14 -27.53 -3.26
N LYS A 414 -11.47 -26.33 -2.78
CA LYS A 414 -12.84 -25.89 -2.50
C LYS A 414 -13.47 -25.06 -3.61
N THR A 415 -12.67 -24.55 -4.56
CA THR A 415 -13.16 -23.59 -5.59
C THR A 415 -13.70 -22.30 -4.96
N LEU A 416 -13.15 -21.89 -3.81
CA LEU A 416 -13.52 -20.68 -3.08
C LEU A 416 -12.29 -19.79 -2.90
N ALA A 417 -12.45 -18.46 -2.93
CA ALA A 417 -11.36 -17.55 -2.63
C ALA A 417 -11.08 -17.54 -1.12
N ALA A 418 -9.82 -17.59 -0.71
CA ALA A 418 -9.42 -17.34 0.67
C ALA A 418 -9.02 -15.88 0.84
N CYS A 419 -9.50 -15.21 1.90
CA CYS A 419 -9.04 -13.90 2.33
C CYS A 419 -9.12 -13.77 3.85
N GLY A 420 -8.48 -12.71 4.37
CA GLY A 420 -8.54 -12.34 5.78
C GLY A 420 -7.29 -12.69 6.56
N ASN A 421 -7.35 -12.42 7.86
CA ASN A 421 -6.29 -12.75 8.82
C ASN A 421 -6.32 -14.22 9.24
N GLU A 422 -7.50 -14.85 9.17
CA GLU A 422 -7.73 -16.26 9.55
C GLU A 422 -7.30 -17.29 8.49
N ILE A 423 -6.51 -16.89 7.49
CA ILE A 423 -5.99 -17.80 6.46
C ILE A 423 -5.09 -18.87 7.10
N GLU A 424 -4.23 -18.47 8.03
CA GLU A 424 -3.20 -19.33 8.62
C GLU A 424 -3.74 -20.27 9.72
N SER A 425 -4.95 -20.00 10.19
CA SER A 425 -5.65 -20.72 11.24
C SER A 425 -6.83 -21.49 10.64
N SER A 426 -7.98 -20.83 10.49
CA SER A 426 -9.25 -21.44 10.14
C SER A 426 -9.24 -22.09 8.75
N ILE A 427 -8.64 -21.42 7.76
CA ILE A 427 -8.57 -21.96 6.39
C ILE A 427 -7.59 -23.13 6.31
N LEU A 428 -6.45 -23.04 6.99
CA LEU A 428 -5.50 -24.15 7.09
C LEU A 428 -6.15 -25.38 7.74
N GLN A 429 -6.86 -25.22 8.85
CA GLN A 429 -7.54 -26.32 9.52
C GLN A 429 -8.58 -26.99 8.61
N ALA A 430 -9.34 -26.19 7.86
CA ALA A 430 -10.29 -26.72 6.88
C ALA A 430 -9.61 -27.45 5.70
N LEU A 431 -8.38 -27.07 5.33
CA LEU A 431 -7.59 -27.75 4.30
C LEU A 431 -7.03 -29.08 4.77
N VAL A 432 -6.42 -29.11 5.95
CA VAL A 432 -5.78 -30.32 6.53
C VAL A 432 -6.79 -31.45 6.74
N ARG A 433 -8.07 -31.10 6.96
CA ARG A 433 -9.16 -32.08 7.09
C ARG A 433 -9.79 -32.47 5.75
N ASP A 434 -9.44 -31.81 4.65
CA ASP A 434 -9.99 -32.14 3.34
C ASP A 434 -9.30 -33.38 2.75
N LYS A 435 -10.10 -34.40 2.44
CA LYS A 435 -9.65 -35.66 1.84
C LYS A 435 -8.86 -35.54 0.53
N LYS A 436 -8.88 -34.38 -0.14
CA LYS A 436 -8.07 -34.13 -1.35
C LYS A 436 -6.63 -33.70 -1.03
N ILE A 437 -6.33 -33.37 0.20
CA ILE A 437 -4.97 -33.06 0.68
C ILE A 437 -4.40 -34.33 1.31
N SER A 438 -3.18 -34.72 0.94
CA SER A 438 -2.50 -35.86 1.56
C SER A 438 -2.09 -35.55 3.01
N GLU A 439 -1.89 -36.60 3.81
CA GLU A 439 -1.41 -36.46 5.19
C GLU A 439 -0.03 -35.79 5.23
N GLU A 440 0.84 -36.10 4.25
CA GLU A 440 2.18 -35.50 4.11
C GLU A 440 2.12 -33.98 3.89
N ILE A 441 1.30 -33.51 2.94
CA ILE A 441 1.11 -32.08 2.69
C ILE A 441 0.48 -31.42 3.92
N SER A 442 -0.46 -32.10 4.58
CA SER A 442 -1.08 -31.58 5.80
C SER A 442 -0.06 -31.38 6.92
N ALA A 443 0.79 -32.37 7.17
CA ALA A 443 1.87 -32.30 8.17
C ALA A 443 2.85 -31.16 7.85
N LEU A 444 3.25 -31.05 6.59
CA LEU A 444 4.16 -30.01 6.10
C LEU A 444 3.64 -28.59 6.40
N PHE A 445 2.37 -28.30 6.11
CA PHE A 445 1.79 -26.98 6.37
C PHE A 445 1.54 -26.71 7.87
N LEU A 446 1.22 -27.74 8.66
CA LEU A 446 1.11 -27.60 10.11
C LEU A 446 2.47 -27.29 10.75
N GLU A 447 3.53 -27.95 10.31
CA GLU A 447 4.90 -27.68 10.75
C GLU A 447 5.31 -26.25 10.39
N CYS A 448 5.05 -25.81 9.15
CA CYS A 448 5.34 -24.43 8.73
C CYS A 448 4.59 -23.39 9.59
N SER A 449 3.31 -23.65 9.91
CA SER A 449 2.52 -22.80 10.82
C SER A 449 3.16 -22.70 12.21
N GLN A 450 3.69 -23.79 12.76
CA GLN A 450 4.37 -23.80 14.05
C GLN A 450 5.69 -23.02 14.00
N LEU A 451 6.51 -23.23 12.97
CA LEU A 451 7.77 -22.50 12.78
C LEU A 451 7.55 -20.98 12.74
N ILE A 452 6.53 -20.55 11.98
CA ILE A 452 6.11 -19.15 11.90
C ILE A 452 5.71 -18.60 13.28
N LYS A 453 4.85 -19.33 14.02
CA LYS A 453 4.39 -18.89 15.35
C LYS A 453 5.54 -18.77 16.34
N HIS A 454 6.53 -19.66 16.26
CA HIS A 454 7.71 -19.65 17.11
C HIS A 454 8.85 -18.75 16.58
N LYS A 455 8.62 -18.01 15.48
CA LYS A 455 9.64 -17.16 14.81
C LYS A 455 10.96 -17.91 14.56
N SER A 456 10.86 -19.20 14.28
CA SER A 456 12.01 -20.07 14.05
C SER A 456 12.44 -20.00 12.59
N ALA A 457 13.74 -20.12 12.33
CA ALA A 457 14.25 -20.20 10.97
C ALA A 457 13.82 -21.53 10.34
N ALA A 458 13.34 -21.51 9.10
CA ALA A 458 13.07 -22.71 8.33
C ALA A 458 14.21 -22.95 7.32
N PRO A 459 14.61 -24.21 7.08
CA PRO A 459 15.53 -24.55 6.00
C PRO A 459 15.02 -24.06 4.65
N GLU A 460 15.92 -23.64 3.76
CA GLU A 460 15.55 -23.12 2.43
C GLU A 460 14.79 -24.17 1.60
N ASP A 461 15.25 -25.43 1.60
CA ASP A 461 14.58 -26.54 0.91
C ASP A 461 13.15 -26.76 1.41
N PHE A 462 12.89 -26.54 2.70
CA PHE A 462 11.57 -26.64 3.29
C PHE A 462 10.64 -25.51 2.78
N VAL A 463 11.17 -24.28 2.70
CA VAL A 463 10.43 -23.13 2.17
C VAL A 463 10.10 -23.32 0.70
N GLU A 464 11.05 -23.81 -0.10
CA GLU A 464 10.83 -24.12 -1.52
C GLU A 464 9.81 -25.26 -1.71
N HIS A 465 9.77 -26.24 -0.80
CA HIS A 465 8.74 -27.28 -0.83
C HIS A 465 7.32 -26.70 -0.60
N ILE A 466 7.13 -25.85 0.40
CA ILE A 466 5.84 -25.14 0.64
C ILE A 466 5.43 -24.33 -0.60
N LYS A 467 6.41 -23.65 -1.22
CA LYS A 467 6.20 -22.86 -2.44
C LYS A 467 5.78 -23.73 -3.62
N ALA A 468 6.43 -24.88 -3.82
CA ALA A 468 6.09 -25.86 -4.85
C ALA A 468 4.64 -26.39 -4.70
N CYS A 469 4.22 -26.71 -3.48
CA CYS A 469 2.83 -27.12 -3.20
C CYS A 469 1.82 -26.04 -3.64
N GLY A 470 2.08 -24.77 -3.31
CA GLY A 470 1.26 -23.63 -3.73
C GLY A 470 1.17 -23.47 -5.24
N LEU A 471 2.28 -23.70 -5.96
CA LEU A 471 2.36 -23.57 -7.42
C LEU A 471 1.85 -24.79 -8.20
N CYS A 472 1.73 -25.96 -7.57
CA CYS A 472 1.38 -27.20 -8.26
C CYS A 472 0.05 -27.14 -9.03
N LYS A 473 0.03 -27.70 -10.25
CA LYS A 473 -1.20 -27.74 -11.07
C LYS A 473 -2.24 -28.72 -10.54
N ASP A 474 -1.79 -29.84 -9.99
CA ASP A 474 -2.64 -30.92 -9.49
C ASP A 474 -2.09 -31.50 -8.18
N ILE A 475 -2.76 -31.17 -7.08
CA ILE A 475 -2.35 -31.58 -5.74
C ILE A 475 -2.42 -33.11 -5.59
N ALA A 476 -3.37 -33.78 -6.26
CA ALA A 476 -3.56 -35.22 -6.12
C ALA A 476 -2.44 -36.04 -6.77
N ASN A 477 -1.71 -35.44 -7.71
CA ASN A 477 -0.59 -36.07 -8.42
C ASN A 477 0.78 -35.64 -7.87
N HIS A 478 0.81 -34.80 -6.84
CA HIS A 478 2.06 -34.37 -6.22
C HIS A 478 2.54 -35.45 -5.23
N ASN A 479 3.01 -36.58 -5.77
CA ASN A 479 3.80 -37.52 -5.00
C ASN A 479 5.19 -36.91 -4.82
N VAL A 480 5.60 -36.71 -3.58
CA VAL A 480 6.93 -36.24 -3.24
C VAL A 480 7.86 -37.46 -3.29
N THR A 481 8.86 -37.41 -4.18
CA THR A 481 10.08 -38.23 -4.09
C THR A 481 11.18 -37.41 -3.48
#